data_AF-A0A2H9MW54-F1
#
_entry.id   AF-A0A2H9MW54-F1
#
_cell.length_a   1.000
_cell.length_b   1.000
_cell.length_c   1.000
_cell.angle_alpha   90.00
_cell.angle_beta   90.00
_cell.angle_gamma   90.00
#
_symmetry.space_group_name_H-M   'P 1'
#
loop_
_entity.id
_entity.type
_entity.pdbx_description
1 polymer ?
#
loop_
_entity_poly.entity_id
_entity_poly.type
_entity_poly.pdbx_seq_one_letter_code
_entity_poly.pdbx_strand_id
1 'polypeptide(L)' 'MTTNKIKDRKQKTKVKQQNIIDALKDHGAKVYGDLDNGQFPKFSIPSRSVSNIVYDKKLRQYILGNSAAVRSSRNSSQL' A
#
# COMPACT_ATOMS: atom_id res chain seq x y z
N MET A 1 25.59 -13.29 24.14
CA MET A 1 24.82 -13.77 22.97
C MET A 1 23.67 -12.83 22.52
N THR A 2 23.35 -11.75 23.24
CA THR A 2 22.20 -10.85 22.95
C THR A 2 22.49 -9.74 21.92
N THR A 3 23.75 -9.38 21.70
CA THR A 3 24.17 -8.24 20.86
C THR A 3 23.90 -8.44 19.36
N ASN A 4 24.08 -9.66 18.83
CA ASN A 4 23.83 -9.95 17.41
C ASN A 4 22.33 -9.84 17.05
N LYS A 5 21.44 -10.35 17.92
CA LYS A 5 19.98 -10.30 17.73
C LYS A 5 19.41 -8.89 17.70
N ILE A 6 20.11 -7.90 18.26
CA ILE A 6 19.72 -6.48 18.24
C ILE A 6 20.20 -5.82 16.94
N LYS A 7 21.42 -6.13 16.50
CA LYS A 7 21.97 -5.66 15.23
C LYS A 7 21.13 -6.14 14.03
N ASP A 8 20.73 -7.41 14.03
CA ASP A 8 19.88 -7.98 12.96
C ASP A 8 18.50 -7.31 12.89
N ARG A 9 17.89 -7.01 14.05
CA ARG A 9 16.61 -6.28 14.11
C ARG A 9 16.74 -4.86 13.58
N LYS A 10 17.81 -4.14 13.96
CA LYS A 10 18.08 -2.79 13.48
C LYS A 10 18.27 -2.76 11.96
N GLN A 11 18.97 -3.75 11.40
CA GLN A 11 19.15 -3.89 9.97
C GLN A 11 17.83 -4.19 9.25
N LYS A 12 17.01 -5.12 9.75
CA LYS A 12 15.67 -5.39 9.20
C LYS A 12 14.77 -4.16 9.17
N THR A 13 14.75 -3.37 10.25
CA THR A 13 13.97 -2.12 10.30
C THR A 13 14.45 -1.12 9.27
N LYS A 14 15.77 -0.96 9.10
CA LYS A 14 16.36 -0.06 8.11
C LYS A 14 15.97 -0.46 6.68
N VAL A 15 16.01 -1.75 6.37
CA VAL A 15 15.56 -2.28 5.06
C VAL A 15 14.07 -2.00 4.84
N LYS A 16 13.22 -2.26 5.84
CA LYS A 16 11.78 -1.98 5.73
C LYS A 16 11.50 -0.50 5.47
N GLN A 17 12.21 0.39 6.17
CA GLN A 17 12.09 1.84 5.98
C GLN A 17 12.53 2.26 4.58
N GLN A 18 13.64 1.70 4.08
CA GLN A 18 14.11 1.98 2.73
C GLN A 18 13.09 1.55 1.67
N ASN A 19 12.52 0.34 1.80
CA ASN A 19 11.48 -0.14 0.89
C ASN A 19 10.23 0.77 0.87
N ILE A 20 9.85 1.34 2.01
CA ILE A 20 8.73 2.30 2.08
C ILE A 20 9.09 3.59 1.35
N ILE A 21 10.30 4.11 1.54
CA ILE A 21 10.76 5.34 0.88
C ILE A 21 10.79 5.15 -0.63
N ASP A 22 11.31 4.02 -1.10
CA ASP A 22 11.40 3.73 -2.53
C ASP A 22 10.00 3.56 -3.14
N ALA A 23 9.08 2.86 -2.46
CA ALA A 23 7.69 2.78 -2.89
C ALA A 23 7.02 4.17 -2.98
N LEU A 24 7.27 5.07 -2.02
CA LEU A 24 6.74 6.44 -2.05
C LEU A 24 7.30 7.25 -3.21
N LYS A 25 8.59 7.10 -3.52
CA LYS A 25 9.22 7.76 -4.68
C LYS A 25 8.64 7.27 -5.99
N ASP A 26 8.51 5.95 -6.15
CA ASP A 26 7.90 5.34 -7.34
C ASP A 26 6.46 5.81 -7.54
N HIS A 27 5.71 5.92 -6.44
CA HIS A 27 4.36 6.48 -6.47
C HIS A 27 4.36 7.95 -6.90
N GLY A 28 5.26 8.78 -6.35
CA GLY A 28 5.42 10.17 -6.76
C GLY A 28 5.74 10.31 -8.24
N ALA A 29 6.69 9.53 -8.75
CA ALA A 29 7.07 9.52 -10.17
C ALA A 29 5.88 9.18 -11.08
N LYS A 30 5.05 8.21 -10.70
CA LYS A 30 3.81 7.88 -11.44
C LYS A 30 2.82 9.04 -11.45
N VAL A 31 2.63 9.72 -10.33
CA VAL A 31 1.72 10.88 -10.25
C VAL A 31 2.19 12.00 -11.17
N TYR A 32 3.48 12.35 -11.13
CA TYR A 32 4.03 13.35 -12.06
C TYR A 32 3.89 12.91 -13.51
N GLY A 33 4.16 11.63 -13.81
CA GLY A 33 3.95 11.08 -15.16
C GLY A 33 2.49 11.16 -15.61
N ASP A 34 1.51 10.90 -14.74
CA ASP A 34 0.09 11.08 -15.08
C ASP A 34 -0.21 12.54 -15.42
N LEU A 35 0.32 13.49 -14.63
CA LEU A 35 0.13 14.94 -14.85
C LEU A 35 0.77 15.43 -16.15
N ASP A 36 2.00 15.02 -16.45
CA ASP A 36 2.71 15.38 -17.69
C ASP A 36 1.97 14.90 -18.94
N ASN A 37 1.27 13.76 -18.82
CA ASN A 37 0.45 13.19 -19.89
C ASN A 37 -1.00 13.72 -19.90
N GLY A 38 -1.32 14.73 -19.10
CA GLY A 38 -2.66 15.32 -18.98
C GLY A 38 -3.72 14.35 -18.42
N GLN A 39 -3.29 13.29 -17.74
CA GLN A 39 -4.15 12.31 -17.09
C GLN A 39 -4.37 12.69 -15.62
N PHE A 40 -5.56 12.39 -15.11
CA PHE A 40 -5.83 12.56 -13.69
C PHE A 40 -5.21 11.40 -12.90
N PRO A 41 -4.37 11.68 -11.88
CA PRO A 41 -3.84 10.66 -11.00
C PRO A 41 -4.91 9.73 -10.44
N LYS A 42 -4.58 8.44 -10.37
CA LYS A 42 -5.48 7.40 -9.84
C LYS A 42 -4.74 6.38 -8.96
N PHE A 43 -5.43 5.88 -7.94
CA PHE A 43 -4.90 4.92 -6.98
C PHE A 43 -5.91 3.81 -6.70
N SER A 44 -5.41 2.58 -6.50
CA SER A 44 -6.23 1.41 -6.16
C SER A 44 -6.17 1.19 -4.65
N ILE A 45 -7.32 1.26 -3.99
CA ILE A 45 -7.46 1.02 -2.54
C ILE A 45 -8.26 -0.25 -2.31
N PRO A 46 -7.76 -1.20 -1.50
CA PRO A 46 -8.53 -2.37 -1.09
C PRO A 46 -9.89 -1.97 -0.47
N SER A 47 -10.98 -2.52 -1.00
CA SER A 47 -12.33 -2.22 -0.53
C SER A 47 -12.54 -2.80 0.86
N ARG A 48 -13.03 -1.99 1.82
CA ARG A 48 -13.41 -2.44 3.16
C ARG A 48 -14.91 -2.69 3.32
N SER A 49 -15.62 -2.90 2.21
CA SER A 49 -17.04 -3.29 2.25
C SER A 49 -17.20 -4.68 2.86
N VAL A 50 -18.36 -4.93 3.49
CA VAL A 50 -18.70 -6.24 4.07
C VAL A 50 -18.59 -7.36 3.02
N SER A 51 -18.96 -7.07 1.78
CA SER A 51 -18.85 -8.00 0.65
C SER A 51 -17.41 -8.41 0.30
N ASN A 52 -16.39 -7.65 0.72
CA ASN A 52 -14.98 -7.99 0.52
C ASN A 52 -14.34 -8.64 1.76
N ILE A 53 -15.07 -8.86 2.84
CA ILE A 53 -14.54 -9.52 4.03
C ILE A 53 -14.68 -11.03 3.85
N VAL A 54 -13.56 -11.75 3.80
CA VAL A 54 -13.51 -13.19 3.51
C VAL A 54 -12.94 -13.93 4.71
N TYR A 55 -13.56 -15.06 5.08
CA TYR A 55 -13.04 -15.91 6.15
C TYR A 55 -11.80 -16.70 5.67
N ASP A 56 -10.65 -16.46 6.29
CA ASP A 56 -9.45 -17.26 6.10
C ASP A 56 -9.49 -18.48 7.03
N LYS A 57 -9.61 -19.68 6.44
CA LYS A 57 -9.68 -20.95 7.19
C LYS A 57 -8.39 -21.30 7.92
N LYS A 58 -7.23 -20.84 7.44
CA LYS A 58 -5.92 -21.13 8.05
C LYS A 58 -5.70 -20.26 9.28
N LEU A 59 -5.97 -18.97 9.15
CA LEU A 59 -5.84 -18.00 10.25
C LEU A 59 -7.03 -18.05 11.22
N ARG A 60 -8.15 -18.65 10.79
CA ARG A 60 -9.45 -18.67 11.49
C ARG A 60 -9.97 -17.27 11.78
N GLN A 61 -9.72 -16.33 10.87
CA GLN A 61 -10.04 -14.91 11.00
C GLN A 61 -10.66 -14.40 9.71
N TYR A 62 -11.48 -13.36 9.82
CA TYR A 62 -11.95 -12.61 8.66
C TYR A 62 -10.87 -11.63 8.21
N ILE A 63 -10.50 -11.73 6.94
CA ILE A 63 -9.47 -10.89 6.31
C ILE A 63 -10.07 -10.09 5.15
N LEU A 64 -9.32 -9.08 4.71
CA LEU A 64 -9.67 -8.33 3.52
C LEU A 64 -9.42 -9.20 2.27
N GLY A 65 -10.44 -9.33 1.44
CA GLY A 65 -10.36 -9.97 0.14
C GLY A 65 -9.72 -9.08 -0.93
N ASN A 66 -9.68 -9.59 -2.16
CA ASN A 66 -8.95 -8.98 -3.27
C ASN A 66 -9.67 -7.81 -3.95
N SER A 67 -10.91 -7.49 -3.57
CA SER A 67 -11.62 -6.37 -4.18
C SER A 67 -10.94 -5.06 -3.82
N ALA A 68 -10.73 -4.20 -4.83
CA ALA A 68 -10.17 -2.88 -4.67
C ALA A 68 -11.00 -1.87 -5.48
N ALA A 69 -11.12 -0.67 -4.93
CA ALA A 69 -11.76 0.45 -5.58
C ALA A 69 -10.70 1.41 -6.12
N VAL A 70 -10.90 1.87 -7.35
CA VAL A 70 -10.07 2.94 -7.92
C VAL A 70 -10.59 4.28 -7.42
N ARG A 71 -9.66 5.14 -7.00
CA ARG A 71 -9.89 6.54 -6.65
C ARG A 71 -9.12 7.39 -7.63
N SER A 72 -9.73 8.47 -8.11
CA SER A 72 -9.11 9.39 -9.06
C SER A 72 -9.36 10.81 -8.63
N SER A 73 -8.35 11.67 -8.81
CA SER A 73 -8.48 13.11 -8.59
C SER A 73 -9.47 13.79 -9.53
N ARG A 74 -9.92 13.11 -10.59
CA ARG A 74 -11.02 13.58 -11.45
C ARG A 74 -12.35 13.69 -10.68
N ASN A 75 -12.55 12.85 -9.66
CA ASN A 75 -13.78 12.82 -8.90
C ASN A 75 -13.66 13.61 -7.60
N SER A 76 -14.26 14.81 -7.57
CA SER A 76 -14.23 15.70 -6.40
C SER A 76 -14.95 15.17 -5.16
N SER A 77 -15.87 14.21 -5.28
CA SER A 77 -16.52 13.59 -4.12
C SER A 77 -15.66 12.52 -3.44
N GLN A 78 -14.53 12.15 -4.04
CA GLN A 78 -13.58 11.16 -3.52
C GLN A 78 -12.30 11.79 -2.93
N LEU A 79 -12.22 13.13 -2.97
CA LEU A 79 -11.13 13.93 -2.41
C LEU A 79 -11.26 14.08 -0.89
#